data_AF-A0A0G1RNG9-F1
#
_entry.id   AF-A0A0G1RNG9-F1
#
_cell.length_a   1.000
_cell.length_b   1.000
_cell.length_c   1.000
_cell.angle_alpha   90.00
_cell.angle_beta   90.00
_cell.angle_gamma   90.00
#
_symmetry.space_group_name_H-M   'P 1'
#
loop_
_entity.id
_entity.type
_entity.pdbx_description
1 polymer ?
#
loop_
_entity_poly.entity_id
_entity_poly.type
_entity_poly.pdbx_seq_one_letter_code
_entity_poly.pdbx_strand_id
1 'polypeptide(L)'
;MKKEGKKSVAKGIIGITSKGTGYVTSAGFDMDIQIEPQFLNTALHGDEVEFFVFPQIEKERLDGEIIRVLWRAKMEFVGRVDKRKG
;
A
#
# COMPACT_ATOMS: atom_id res chain seq x y z
N MET A 1 -27.38 -10.18 15.53
CA MET A 1 -26.77 -9.02 14.84
C MET A 1 -25.26 -9.16 14.94
N LYS A 2 -24.57 -9.49 13.84
CA LYS A 2 -23.11 -9.67 13.83
C LYS A 2 -22.46 -8.29 13.94
N LYS A 3 -21.66 -8.06 14.99
CA LYS A 3 -20.75 -6.90 15.05
C LYS A 3 -19.67 -7.14 14.00
N GLU A 4 -19.76 -6.48 12.85
CA GLU A 4 -18.61 -6.36 11.95
C GLU A 4 -17.52 -5.64 12.74
N GLY A 5 -16.46 -6.36 13.07
CA GLY A 5 -15.29 -5.78 13.72
C GLY A 5 -14.76 -4.71 12.77
N LYS A 6 -14.86 -3.44 13.17
CA LYS A 6 -14.21 -2.32 12.49
C LYS A 6 -12.71 -2.66 12.40
N LYS A 7 -12.28 -3.20 11.25
CA LYS A 7 -10.87 -3.17 10.88
C LYS A 7 -10.52 -1.70 10.78
N SER A 8 -9.60 -1.23 11.63
CA SER A 8 -9.14 0.16 11.61
C SER A 8 -8.41 0.40 10.29
N VAL A 9 -9.14 0.94 9.31
CA VAL A 9 -8.59 1.37 8.02
C VAL A 9 -8.13 2.81 8.13
N ALA A 10 -7.01 3.13 7.50
CA ALA A 10 -6.44 4.46 7.44
C ALA A 10 -6.14 4.85 6.00
N LYS A 11 -5.89 6.14 5.77
CA LYS A 11 -5.59 6.70 4.45
C LYS A 11 -4.22 7.33 4.44
N GLY A 12 -3.54 7.28 3.31
CA GLY A 12 -2.23 7.87 3.15
C GLY A 12 -1.75 7.86 1.72
N ILE A 13 -0.55 8.37 1.50
CA ILE A 13 0.11 8.38 0.20
C ILE A 13 1.17 7.29 0.17
N ILE A 14 1.17 6.48 -0.89
CA ILE A 14 2.12 5.38 -1.03
C ILE A 14 3.36 5.74 -1.84
N GLY A 15 4.54 5.53 -1.27
CA GLY A 15 5.83 5.48 -1.96
C GLY A 15 6.17 4.04 -2.33
N ILE A 16 6.65 3.76 -3.56
CA ILE A 16 7.13 2.42 -3.93
C ILE A 16 8.59 2.55 -4.36
N THR A 17 9.46 1.73 -3.78
CA THR A 17 10.89 1.70 -4.09
C THR A 17 11.19 0.88 -5.33
N SER A 18 12.40 1.00 -5.89
CA SER A 18 12.83 0.20 -7.04
C SER A 18 12.85 -1.32 -6.77
N LYS A 19 12.87 -1.73 -5.49
CA LYS A 19 12.76 -3.14 -5.08
C LYS A 19 11.31 -3.64 -5.02
N GLY A 20 10.33 -2.77 -5.22
CA GLY A 20 8.90 -3.09 -5.14
C GLY A 20 8.33 -3.02 -3.72
N THR A 21 9.10 -2.64 -2.70
CA THR A 21 8.57 -2.41 -1.34
C THR A 21 7.86 -1.07 -1.28
N GLY A 22 6.67 -1.05 -0.70
CA GLY A 22 5.87 0.15 -0.47
C GLY A 22 6.04 0.73 0.92
N TYR A 23 5.83 2.04 1.05
CA TYR A 23 5.77 2.77 2.31
C TYR A 23 4.60 3.75 2.26
N VAL A 24 3.70 3.69 3.23
CA VAL A 24 2.57 4.63 3.32
C VAL A 24 2.82 5.63 4.43
N THR A 25 2.80 6.91 4.07
CA THR A 25 2.84 8.02 5.01
C THR A 25 1.41 8.50 5.27
N SER A 26 1.05 8.64 6.54
CA SER A 26 -0.28 9.08 6.97
C SER A 26 -0.16 9.94 8.23
N ALA A 27 -0.97 11.01 8.32
CA ALA A 27 -0.95 11.92 9.47
C ALA A 27 -1.37 11.25 10.80
N GLY A 28 -1.96 10.05 10.75
CA GLY A 28 -2.35 9.29 11.93
C GLY A 28 -1.24 8.42 12.54
N PHE A 29 -0.06 8.37 11.94
CA PHE A 29 1.05 7.50 12.36
C PHE A 29 2.37 8.27 12.32
N ASP A 30 3.16 8.15 13.39
CA ASP A 30 4.48 8.81 13.49
C ASP A 30 5.55 8.13 12.63
N MET A 31 5.31 6.86 12.25
CA MET A 31 6.21 6.06 11.42
C MET A 31 5.50 5.64 10.15
N ASP A 32 6.25 5.55 9.06
CA ASP A 32 5.75 4.99 7.81
C ASP A 32 5.38 3.51 7.97
N ILE A 33 4.29 3.13 7.31
CA ILE A 33 3.81 1.75 7.28
C ILE A 33 4.44 1.07 6.08
N GLN A 34 5.22 0.03 6.32
CA GLN A 34 5.81 -0.78 5.28
C GLN A 34 4.75 -1.72 4.68
N ILE A 35 4.74 -1.79 3.34
CA ILE A 35 3.84 -2.65 2.58
C ILE A 35 4.71 -3.57 1.73
N GLU A 36 4.70 -4.85 2.05
CA GLU A 36 5.41 -5.86 1.26
C GLU A 36 4.82 -5.95 -0.16
N PRO A 37 5.62 -6.33 -1.18
CA PRO A 37 5.17 -6.34 -2.58
C PRO A 37 3.88 -7.14 -2.82
N GLN A 38 3.71 -8.24 -2.07
CA GLN A 38 2.51 -9.09 -2.14
C GLN A 38 1.24 -8.43 -1.58
N PHE A 39 1.37 -7.37 -0.77
CA PHE A 39 0.27 -6.63 -0.14
C PHE A 39 0.05 -5.23 -0.75
N LEU A 40 0.81 -4.87 -1.80
CA LEU A 40 0.59 -3.66 -2.59
C LEU A 40 -0.68 -3.73 -3.44
N ASN A 41 -1.12 -4.94 -3.78
CA ASN A 41 -2.21 -5.20 -4.71
C ASN A 41 -2.01 -4.46 -6.05
N THR A 42 -2.80 -3.41 -6.31
CA THR A 42 -2.76 -2.65 -7.56
C THR A 42 -2.30 -1.20 -7.38
N ALA A 43 -1.83 -0.85 -6.17
CA ALA A 43 -1.34 0.48 -5.87
C ALA A 43 -0.08 0.79 -6.67
N LEU A 44 -0.03 2.00 -7.22
CA LEU A 44 1.13 2.53 -7.91
C LEU A 44 1.79 3.62 -7.06
N HIS A 45 3.03 3.94 -7.40
CA HIS A 45 3.76 4.99 -6.72
C HIS A 45 3.02 6.34 -6.80
N GLY A 46 2.82 6.96 -5.64
CA GLY A 46 2.14 8.25 -5.48
C GLY A 46 0.63 8.14 -5.34
N ASP A 47 0.03 6.95 -5.46
CA ASP A 47 -1.42 6.78 -5.27
C ASP A 47 -1.84 7.19 -3.84
N GLU A 48 -3.03 7.78 -3.72
CA GLU A 48 -3.71 7.89 -2.44
C GLU A 48 -4.44 6.57 -2.18
N VAL A 49 -4.15 5.95 -1.04
CA VAL A 49 -4.59 4.59 -0.73
C VAL A 49 -5.28 4.51 0.61
N GLU A 50 -6.22 3.58 0.70
CA GLU A 50 -6.78 3.09 1.95
C GLU A 50 -6.11 1.77 2.31
N PHE A 51 -5.58 1.68 3.52
CA PHE A 51 -4.77 0.57 3.99
C PHE A 51 -5.18 0.11 5.39
N PHE A 52 -4.83 -1.13 5.71
CA PHE A 52 -4.97 -1.72 7.04
C PHE A 52 -3.61 -2.04 7.62
N VAL A 53 -3.43 -1.76 8.91
CA VAL A 53 -2.19 -2.05 9.64
C VAL A 53 -2.34 -3.38 10.36
N PHE A 54 -1.38 -4.27 10.21
CA PHE A 54 -1.37 -5.55 10.90
C PHE A 54 -1.11 -5.35 12.41
N PRO A 55 -1.61 -6.26 13.27
CA PRO A 55 -1.29 -6.22 14.69
C PRO A 55 0.23 -6.31 14.90
N GLN A 56 0.81 -5.29 15.51
CA GLN A 56 2.25 -5.24 15.75
C GLN A 56 2.65 -6.18 16.89
N ILE A 57 3.71 -6.97 16.68
CA ILE A 57 4.44 -7.65 17.75
C ILE A 57 5.55 -6.69 18.20
N GLU A 58 5.72 -6.51 19.51
CA GLU A 58 6.61 -5.48 20.09
C GLU A 58 7.98 -5.42 19.39
N LYS A 59 8.38 -4.21 18.95
CA LYS A 59 9.64 -3.83 18.29
C LYS A 59 9.76 -4.06 16.78
N GLU A 60 8.75 -4.62 16.12
CA GLU A 60 8.77 -4.72 14.65
C GLU A 60 8.28 -3.44 13.98
N ARG A 61 8.65 -3.24 12.71
CA ARG A 61 8.14 -2.13 11.89
C ARG A 61 6.62 -2.29 11.72
N LEU A 62 5.91 -1.18 11.53
CA LEU A 62 4.48 -1.23 11.20
C LEU A 62 4.33 -1.78 9.79
N ASP A 63 3.70 -2.95 9.66
CA ASP A 63 3.36 -3.56 8.38
C ASP A 63 1.86 -3.45 8.08
N GLY A 64 1.51 -3.45 6.80
CA GLY A 64 0.11 -3.37 6.39
C GLY A 64 -0.18 -3.90 4.99
N GLU A 65 -1.45 -3.76 4.61
CA GLU A 65 -1.99 -4.14 3.31
C GLU A 65 -2.82 -3.02 2.70
N ILE A 66 -2.68 -2.81 1.39
CA ILE A 66 -3.53 -1.87 0.65
C ILE A 66 -4.87 -2.53 0.34
N ILE A 67 -5.97 -1.92 0.81
CA ILE A 67 -7.32 -2.41 0.54
C ILE A 67 -7.87 -1.78 -0.74
N ARG A 68 -7.59 -0.49 -0.96
CA ARG A 68 -8.17 0.27 -2.07
C ARG A 68 -7.31 1.44 -2.50
N VAL A 69 -7.28 1.72 -3.80
CA VAL A 69 -6.78 2.98 -4.36
C VAL A 69 -7.92 3.99 -4.37
N LEU A 70 -7.75 5.09 -3.65
CA LEU A 70 -8.71 6.20 -3.58
C LEU A 70 -8.48 7.19 -4.72
N TRP A 71 -7.23 7.51 -5.01
CA TRP A 71 -6.83 8.40 -6.10
C TRP A 71 -5.58 7.89 -6.80
N ARG A 72 -5.59 7.92 -8.13
CA ARG A 72 -4.45 7.49 -8.95
C ARG A 72 -3.58 8.68 -9.33
N ALA A 73 -2.30 8.62 -8.98
CA ALA A 73 -1.36 9.68 -9.33
C ALA A 73 -1.06 9.74 -10.83
N LYS A 74 -1.07 8.58 -11.51
CA LYS A 74 -0.75 8.49 -12.93
C LYS A 74 -1.58 7.43 -13.64
N MET A 75 -2.22 7.82 -14.73
CA MET A 75 -3.07 6.94 -15.56
C MET A 75 -2.40 6.57 -16.89
N GLU A 76 -1.47 7.38 -17.37
CA GLU A 76 -0.82 7.21 -18.67
C GLU A 76 0.64 6.83 -18.49
N PHE A 77 1.08 5.77 -19.19
CA PHE A 77 2.45 5.25 -19.08
C PHE A 77 3.04 5.00 -20.46
N VAL A 78 4.34 5.22 -20.58
CA VAL A 78 5.14 4.88 -21.77
C VAL A 78 6.13 3.79 -21.42
N GLY A 79 6.34 2.84 -22.32
CA GLY A 79 7.23 1.71 -22.11
C GLY A 79 7.49 0.93 -23.40
N ARG A 80 8.44 0.00 -23.33
CA ARG A 80 8.72 -0.92 -24.44
C ARG A 80 7.96 -2.22 -24.20
N VAL A 81 7.21 -2.66 -25.21
CA VAL A 81 6.59 -3.98 -25.19
C VAL A 81 7.67 -5.01 -25.54
N ASP A 82 7.93 -5.94 -24.63
CA ASP A 82 8.83 -7.08 -24.83
C ASP A 82 7.99 -8.36 -24.98
N LYS A 83 8.25 -9.13 -26.03
CA LYS A 83 7.47 -10.34 -26.35
C LYS A 83 8.38 -11.55 -26.16
N ARG A 84 8.27 -12.21 -25.00
CA ARG A 84 8.91 -13.50 -24.77
C ARG A 84 8.06 -14.60 -25.40
N LYS A 85 8.65 -15.40 -26.30
CA LYS A 85 8.05 -16.66 -26.74
C LYS A 85 8.20 -17.64 -25.58
N GLY A 86 7.07 -18.17 -25.09
CA GLY A 86 7.06 -19.33 -24.17
C GLY A 86 7.54 -20.59 -24.87
#